data_AF-A0A536AK47-F1
#
_entry.id   AF-A0A536AK47-F1
#
_cell.length_a   1.000
_cell.length_b   1.000
_cell.length_c   1.000
_cell.angle_alpha   90.00
_cell.angle_beta   90.00
_cell.angle_gamma   90.00
#
_symmetry.space_group_name_H-M   'P 1'
#
loop_
_entity.id
_entity.type
_entity.pdbx_description
1 polymer ?
#
loop_
_entity_poly.entity_id
_entity_poly.type
_entity_poly.pdbx_seq_one_letter_code
_entity_poly.pdbx_strand_id
1 'polypeptide(L)'
;RTTPDELKALVARASASGLQVAAHAIGDGAIEAMCDAVEAAGATHLRHRVEHCTICPPDLQARLARLGMVAVMQPMAARFGRVAS
;
A
#
# COMPACT_ATOMS: atom_id res chain seq x y z
N ARG A 1 3.38 2.24 -15.17
CA ARG A 1 3.01 1.29 -14.11
C ARG A 1 4.32 0.70 -13.59
N THR A 2 4.49 0.62 -12.28
CA THR A 2 5.64 -0.02 -11.64
C THR A 2 5.33 -1.50 -11.50
N THR A 3 6.21 -2.37 -11.95
CA THR A 3 6.06 -3.83 -11.78
C THR A 3 6.28 -4.22 -10.31
N PRO A 4 5.79 -5.39 -9.85
CA PRO A 4 6.01 -5.84 -8.47
C PRO A 4 7.49 -5.93 -8.09
N ASP A 5 8.36 -6.38 -8.99
CA ASP A 5 9.80 -6.50 -8.72
C ASP A 5 10.50 -5.14 -8.65
N GLU A 6 10.14 -4.21 -9.54
CA GLU A 6 10.60 -2.82 -9.44
C GLU A 6 10.13 -2.16 -8.14
N LEU A 7 8.89 -2.42 -7.71
CA LEU A 7 8.35 -1.90 -6.47
C LEU A 7 9.12 -2.44 -5.25
N LYS A 8 9.39 -3.75 -5.20
CA LYS A 8 10.23 -4.37 -4.16
C LYS A 8 11.62 -3.73 -4.11
N ALA A 9 12.25 -3.54 -5.26
CA ALA A 9 13.57 -2.91 -5.33
C ALA A 9 13.55 -1.44 -4.85
N LEU A 10 12.51 -0.68 -5.20
CA LEU A 10 12.35 0.70 -4.74
C LEU A 10 12.10 0.79 -3.24
N VAL A 11 11.21 -0.05 -2.70
CA VAL A 11 10.91 -0.08 -1.27
C VAL A 11 12.16 -0.49 -0.49
N ALA A 12 12.85 -1.57 -0.88
CA ALA A 12 14.08 -2.00 -0.21
C ALA A 12 15.14 -0.89 -0.15
N ARG A 13 15.38 -0.19 -1.27
CA ARG A 13 16.34 0.93 -1.34
C ARG A 13 15.95 2.11 -0.46
N ALA A 14 14.68 2.51 -0.50
CA ALA A 14 14.17 3.60 0.33
C ALA A 14 14.25 3.23 1.82
N SER A 15 13.82 2.03 2.17
CA SER A 15 13.85 1.52 3.55
C SER A 15 15.26 1.42 4.11
N ALA A 16 16.22 0.94 3.33
CA ALA A 16 17.64 0.92 3.71
C ALA A 16 18.22 2.33 3.97
N SER A 17 17.59 3.35 3.41
CA SER A 17 17.93 4.76 3.61
C SER A 17 17.11 5.43 4.73
N GLY A 18 16.29 4.67 5.46
CA GLY A 18 15.39 5.20 6.50
C GLY A 18 14.22 6.02 5.96
N LEU A 19 13.91 5.90 4.67
CA LEU A 19 12.86 6.66 4.00
C LEU A 19 11.57 5.84 3.90
N GLN A 20 10.45 6.53 4.14
CA GLN A 20 9.13 5.99 3.91
C GLN A 20 8.75 6.08 2.43
N VAL A 21 8.19 5.00 1.89
CA VAL A 21 7.56 4.99 0.56
C VAL A 21 6.06 5.25 0.69
N ALA A 22 5.53 6.12 -0.16
CA ALA A 22 4.11 6.32 -0.39
C ALA A 22 3.75 5.88 -1.80
N ALA A 23 2.90 4.87 -1.93
CA ALA A 23 2.51 4.30 -3.22
C ALA A 23 1.05 4.65 -3.55
N HIS A 24 0.81 5.19 -4.75
CA HIS A 24 -0.53 5.31 -5.30
C HIS A 24 -1.08 3.91 -5.64
N ALA A 25 -2.11 3.46 -4.92
CA ALA A 25 -2.72 2.15 -5.13
C ALA A 25 -4.23 2.18 -4.82
N ILE A 26 -5.03 1.98 -5.87
CA ILE A 26 -6.50 1.95 -5.80
C ILE A 26 -7.01 0.51 -5.77
N GLY A 27 -6.53 -0.34 -6.69
CA GLY A 27 -6.94 -1.74 -6.79
C GLY A 27 -6.27 -2.64 -5.75
N ASP A 28 -6.95 -3.71 -5.39
CA ASP A 28 -6.50 -4.77 -4.49
C ASP A 28 -5.12 -5.33 -4.87
N GLY A 29 -4.89 -5.68 -6.13
CA GLY A 29 -3.60 -6.19 -6.59
C GLY A 29 -2.45 -5.18 -6.45
N ALA A 30 -2.73 -3.87 -6.53
CA ALA A 30 -1.72 -2.83 -6.30
C ALA A 30 -1.41 -2.65 -4.81
N ILE A 31 -2.43 -2.79 -3.95
CA ILE A 31 -2.28 -2.75 -2.49
C ILE A 31 -1.52 -3.98 -2.01
N GLU A 32 -1.83 -5.15 -2.55
CA GLU A 32 -1.14 -6.41 -2.28
C GLU A 32 0.35 -6.32 -2.67
N ALA A 33 0.66 -5.82 -3.87
CA ALA A 33 2.04 -5.63 -4.30
C ALA A 33 2.83 -4.69 -3.36
N MET A 34 2.17 -3.67 -2.81
CA MET A 34 2.81 -2.79 -1.81
C MET A 34 3.02 -3.50 -0.47
N CYS A 35 2.07 -4.32 -0.02
CA CYS A 35 2.24 -5.17 1.18
C CYS A 35 3.44 -6.11 1.00
N ASP A 36 3.53 -6.80 -0.13
CA ASP A 36 4.63 -7.72 -0.46
C ASP A 36 5.99 -7.01 -0.43
N ALA A 37 6.06 -5.80 -0.98
CA ALA A 37 7.29 -5.02 -1.02
C ALA A 37 7.75 -4.58 0.38
N VAL A 38 6.82 -4.17 1.24
CA VAL A 38 7.12 -3.78 2.63
C VAL A 38 7.51 -5.00 3.47
N GLU A 39 6.81 -6.12 3.31
CA GLU A 39 7.11 -7.38 3.99
C GLU A 39 8.50 -7.89 3.59
N ALA A 40 8.81 -7.90 2.29
CA ALA A 40 10.13 -8.31 1.78
C ALA A 40 11.27 -7.40 2.27
N ALA A 41 11.02 -6.10 2.45
CA ALA A 41 12.01 -5.17 2.98
C ALA A 41 12.21 -5.28 4.51
N GLY A 42 11.33 -5.97 5.24
CA GLY A 42 11.39 -6.08 6.70
C GLY A 42 11.27 -4.73 7.43
N ALA A 43 10.75 -3.71 6.76
CA ALA A 43 10.84 -2.31 7.18
C ALA A 43 9.54 -1.77 7.80
N THR A 44 8.81 -2.62 8.54
CA THR A 44 7.50 -2.29 9.15
C THR A 44 7.57 -1.08 10.09
N HIS A 45 8.72 -0.86 10.74
CA HIS A 45 8.97 0.29 11.62
C HIS A 45 8.88 1.66 10.90
N LEU A 46 9.07 1.71 9.59
CA LEU A 46 8.99 2.96 8.80
C LEU A 46 7.56 3.37 8.45
N ARG A 47 6.56 2.51 8.69
CA ARG A 47 5.13 2.80 8.48
C ARG A 47 4.80 3.26 7.06
N HIS A 48 5.27 2.52 6.06
CA HIS A 48 5.00 2.77 4.63
C HIS A 48 3.51 3.03 4.31
N ARG A 49 3.26 3.84 3.28
CA ARG A 49 1.93 4.38 2.97
C ARG A 49 1.33 3.82 1.69
N VAL A 50 0.03 3.60 1.72
CA VAL A 50 -0.83 3.31 0.56
C VAL A 50 -1.75 4.51 0.37
N GLU A 51 -1.53 5.27 -0.69
CA GLU A 51 -2.39 6.38 -1.08
C GLU A 51 -3.62 5.87 -1.82
N HIS A 52 -4.77 6.47 -1.56
CA HIS A 52 -6.12 6.06 -1.98
C HIS A 52 -6.68 4.84 -1.29
N CYS A 53 -5.97 3.71 -1.35
CA CYS A 53 -6.34 2.45 -0.69
C CYS A 53 -7.85 2.10 -0.83
N THR A 54 -8.41 2.31 -2.03
CA THR A 54 -9.87 2.36 -2.23
C THR A 54 -10.52 0.99 -2.26
N ILE A 55 -9.93 0.04 -3.00
CA ILE A 55 -10.41 -1.35 -3.12
C ILE A 55 -9.56 -2.22 -2.20
N CYS A 56 -9.80 -2.08 -0.88
CA CYS A 56 -9.05 -2.78 0.15
C CYS A 56 -9.98 -3.78 0.90
N PRO A 57 -10.08 -5.05 0.45
CA PRO A 57 -10.89 -6.06 1.14
C PRO A 57 -10.35 -6.36 2.56
N PRO A 58 -11.18 -6.97 3.45
CA PRO A 58 -10.85 -7.13 4.87
C PRO A 58 -9.53 -7.85 5.18
N ASP A 59 -9.14 -8.81 4.34
CA ASP A 59 -7.88 -9.54 4.44
C ASP A 59 -6.67 -8.63 4.18
N LEU A 60 -6.75 -7.75 3.17
CA LEU A 60 -5.73 -6.73 2.93
C LEU A 60 -5.71 -5.66 4.02
N GLN A 61 -6.86 -5.26 4.57
CA GLN A 61 -6.91 -4.36 5.73
C GLN A 61 -6.16 -4.95 6.93
N ALA A 62 -6.39 -6.23 7.23
CA ALA A 62 -5.69 -6.94 8.29
C ALA A 62 -4.18 -7.06 8.01
N ARG A 63 -3.78 -7.24 6.74
CA ARG A 63 -2.37 -7.31 6.35
C ARG A 63 -1.67 -5.97 6.51
N LEU A 64 -2.29 -4.87 6.06
CA LEU A 64 -1.79 -3.50 6.29
C LEU A 64 -1.59 -3.22 7.78
N ALA A 65 -2.55 -3.61 8.62
CA ALA A 65 -2.46 -3.45 10.07
C ALA A 65 -1.30 -4.24 10.68
N ARG A 66 -1.10 -5.50 10.28
CA ARG A 66 0.04 -6.33 10.74
C ARG A 66 1.39 -5.74 10.33
N LEU A 67 1.48 -5.14 9.14
CA LEU A 67 2.71 -4.52 8.63
C LEU A 67 2.94 -3.10 9.18
N GLY A 68 2.03 -2.56 9.99
CA GLY A 68 2.13 -1.20 10.54
C GLY A 68 1.97 -0.09 9.49
N MET A 69 1.41 -0.42 8.33
CA MET A 69 1.26 0.49 7.19
C MET A 69 0.14 1.50 7.40
N VAL A 70 0.22 2.63 6.69
CA VAL A 70 -0.75 3.72 6.77
C VAL A 70 -1.59 3.78 5.49
N ALA A 71 -2.90 3.62 5.62
CA ALA A 71 -3.86 3.88 4.54
C ALA A 71 -4.21 5.37 4.52
N VAL A 72 -3.96 6.04 3.39
CA VAL A 72 -4.29 7.46 3.18
C VAL A 72 -5.50 7.56 2.27
N MET A 73 -6.66 7.75 2.91
CA MET A 73 -7.96 7.69 2.25
C MET A 73 -8.47 9.07 1.85
N GLN A 74 -9.15 9.18 0.71
CA GLN A 74 -9.92 10.37 0.33
C GLN A 74 -11.43 10.07 0.42
N PRO A 75 -12.12 10.49 1.49
CA PRO A 75 -13.54 10.14 1.72
C PRO A 75 -14.49 10.46 0.57
N MET A 76 -14.18 11.50 -0.22
CA MET A 76 -14.96 11.83 -1.42
C MET A 76 -14.94 10.71 -2.47
N ALA A 77 -13.85 9.96 -2.58
CA ALA A 77 -13.75 8.84 -3.53
C ALA A 77 -14.75 7.71 -3.20
N ALA A 78 -15.08 7.51 -1.92
CA ALA A 78 -16.07 6.53 -1.47
C ALA A 78 -17.49 6.82 -2.01
N ARG A 79 -17.78 8.05 -2.43
CA ARG A 79 -19.06 8.39 -3.06
C ARG A 79 -19.20 7.80 -4.47
N PHE A 80 -18.09 7.66 -5.20
CA PHE A 80 -18.12 7.07 -6.55
C PHE A 80 -18.31 5.55 -6.53
N GLY A 81 -17.93 4.88 -5.43
CA GLY A 81 -18.13 3.44 -5.26
C GLY A 81 -19.59 2.99 -5.06
N ARG A 82 -20.53 3.92 -4.78
CA ARG A 82 -21.97 3.60 -4.62
C ARG A 82 -22.79 3.75 -5.90
N VAL A 83 -22.19 4.19 -7.01
CA VAL A 83 -22.90 4.43 -8.28
C VAL A 83 -22.76 3.23 -9.24
N ALA A 84 -22.05 2.18 -8.83
CA ALA A 84 -21.94 0.92 -9.55
C ALA A 84 -22.52 -0.22 -8.71
N SER A 85 -23.85 -0.23 -8.58
CA SER A 85 -24.65 -1.35 -8.09
C SER A 85 -25.96 -1.38 -8.86
#